data_AF-A0AAD9S145-F1
#
_entry.id   AF-A0AAD9S145-F1
#
_cell.length_a   1.000
_cell.length_b   1.000
_cell.length_c   1.000
_cell.angle_alpha   90.00
_cell.angle_beta   90.00
_cell.angle_gamma   90.00
#
_symmetry.space_group_name_H-M   'P 1'
#
loop_
_entity.id
_entity.type
_entity.pdbx_description
1 polymer ?
#
loop_
_entity_poly.entity_id
_entity_poly.type
_entity_poly.pdbx_seq_one_letter_code
_entity_poly.pdbx_strand_id
1 'polypeptide(L)'
;MYTVEGEPKTILNLLQKSTMALDQLLLRNWALELDHLDQLHWAHVLLALFVIWTMLSWMSGPTGPKASFVGFRFPLEPKFLVRMRFVNQGLKMMTEGYDTCKNSMFKITTHDADWLVVSQRYLGDLQSLPAERLSHTDALVTVGKD
;
A
#
# COMPACT_ATOMS: atom_id res chain seq x y z
N MET A 1 -36.02 -27.91 74.58
CA MET A 1 -36.01 -26.61 73.88
C MET A 1 -34.55 -26.30 73.60
N TYR A 2 -34.05 -26.63 72.41
CA TYR A 2 -32.63 -26.50 72.05
C TYR A 2 -32.49 -25.36 71.05
N THR A 3 -31.74 -24.34 71.45
CA THR A 3 -31.48 -23.10 70.72
C THR A 3 -30.33 -23.32 69.74
N VAL A 4 -30.60 -23.09 68.45
CA VAL A 4 -29.63 -23.14 67.35
C VAL A 4 -28.84 -21.83 67.36
N GLU A 5 -27.72 -21.79 68.09
CA GLU A 5 -26.88 -20.59 68.28
C GLU A 5 -25.64 -20.57 67.35
N GLY A 6 -25.72 -21.19 66.15
CA GLY A 6 -24.57 -21.38 65.25
C GLY A 6 -24.60 -20.67 63.89
N GLU A 7 -25.67 -19.99 63.52
CA GLU A 7 -25.99 -19.79 62.09
C GLU A 7 -25.79 -18.38 61.47
N PRO A 8 -25.42 -17.27 62.14
CA PRO A 8 -25.38 -15.96 61.46
C PRO A 8 -24.15 -15.78 60.54
N LYS A 9 -22.98 -16.33 60.92
CA LYS A 9 -21.73 -16.17 60.15
C LYS A 9 -21.72 -17.01 58.87
N THR A 10 -22.34 -18.18 58.91
CA THR A 10 -22.46 -19.09 57.76
C THR A 10 -23.33 -18.47 56.67
N ILE A 11 -24.46 -17.87 57.06
CA ILE A 11 -25.36 -17.17 56.14
C ILE A 11 -24.66 -15.96 55.50
N LEU A 12 -23.91 -15.18 56.28
CA LEU A 12 -23.17 -14.03 55.77
C LEU A 12 -22.11 -14.43 54.73
N ASN A 13 -21.36 -15.50 54.98
CA ASN A 13 -20.37 -16.02 54.03
C ASN A 13 -21.01 -16.55 52.73
N LEU A 14 -22.19 -17.17 52.83
CA LEU A 14 -22.92 -17.67 51.66
C LEU A 14 -23.46 -16.52 50.80
N LEU A 15 -23.98 -15.45 51.43
CA LEU A 15 -24.42 -14.24 50.73
C LEU A 15 -23.25 -13.49 50.08
N GLN A 16 -22.10 -13.43 50.76
CA GLN A 16 -20.90 -12.84 50.19
C GLN A 16 -20.37 -13.66 49.00
N LYS A 17 -20.47 -14.99 49.08
CA LYS A 17 -20.05 -15.87 47.98
C LYS A 17 -20.99 -15.77 46.77
N SER A 18 -22.31 -15.65 46.99
CA SER A 18 -23.27 -15.50 45.90
C SER A 18 -23.14 -14.15 45.19
N THR A 19 -22.92 -13.06 45.94
CA THR A 19 -22.67 -11.73 45.36
C THR A 19 -21.41 -11.72 44.50
N MET A 20 -20.30 -12.28 44.97
CA MET A 20 -19.08 -12.40 44.14
C MET A 20 -19.30 -13.25 42.88
N ALA A 21 -20.06 -14.34 42.97
CA ALA A 21 -20.36 -15.18 41.81
C ALA A 21 -21.25 -14.46 40.79
N LEU A 22 -22.21 -13.66 41.27
CA LEU A 22 -23.08 -12.84 40.41
C LEU A 22 -22.29 -11.72 39.74
N ASP A 23 -21.39 -11.05 40.46
CA ASP A 23 -20.51 -10.02 39.89
C ASP A 23 -19.60 -10.61 38.80
N GLN A 24 -19.06 -11.81 39.03
CA GLN A 24 -18.26 -12.52 38.02
C GLN A 24 -19.08 -12.90 36.79
N LEU A 25 -20.32 -13.36 36.97
CA LEU A 25 -21.21 -13.70 35.86
C LEU A 25 -21.64 -12.46 35.07
N LEU A 26 -21.95 -11.36 35.75
CA LEU A 26 -22.25 -10.08 35.13
C LEU A 26 -21.06 -9.57 34.34
N LEU A 27 -19.87 -9.51 34.93
CA LEU A 27 -18.65 -9.07 34.24
C LEU A 27 -18.34 -9.91 33.02
N ARG A 28 -18.49 -11.25 33.11
CA ARG A 28 -18.27 -12.15 31.99
C ARG A 28 -19.30 -11.94 30.87
N ASN A 29 -20.56 -11.70 31.22
CA ASN A 29 -21.61 -11.47 30.23
C ASN A 29 -21.42 -10.12 29.52
N TRP A 30 -21.09 -9.06 30.29
CA TRP A 30 -20.78 -7.74 29.75
C TRP A 30 -19.56 -7.75 28.82
N ALA A 31 -18.50 -8.48 29.18
CA ALA A 31 -17.30 -8.60 28.34
C ALA A 31 -17.58 -9.25 26.98
N LEU A 32 -18.42 -10.30 26.95
CA LEU A 32 -18.81 -10.98 25.71
C LEU A 32 -19.68 -10.11 24.80
N GLU A 33 -20.50 -9.23 25.37
CA GLU A 33 -21.41 -8.36 24.61
C GLU A 33 -20.68 -7.15 24.02
N LEU A 34 -19.68 -6.61 24.72
CA LEU A 34 -18.80 -5.55 24.22
C LEU A 34 -17.90 -6.04 23.07
N ASP A 35 -17.37 -7.26 23.15
CA ASP A 35 -16.54 -7.85 22.07
C ASP A 35 -17.31 -8.00 20.75
N HIS A 36 -18.61 -8.32 20.84
CA HIS A 36 -19.43 -8.49 19.63
C HIS A 36 -19.72 -7.16 18.93
N LEU A 37 -19.88 -6.08 19.69
CA LEU A 37 -20.12 -4.74 19.17
C LEU A 37 -18.84 -4.12 18.57
N ASP A 38 -17.68 -4.33 19.19
CA ASP A 38 -16.41 -3.80 18.67
C ASP A 38 -15.98 -4.51 17.38
N GLN A 39 -16.09 -5.85 17.32
CA GLN A 39 -15.62 -6.62 16.17
C GLN A 39 -16.33 -6.24 14.86
N LEU A 40 -17.61 -5.87 14.95
CA LEU A 40 -18.40 -5.44 13.80
C LEU A 40 -17.94 -4.07 13.29
N HIS A 41 -17.65 -3.12 14.16
CA HIS A 41 -17.25 -1.76 13.75
C HIS A 41 -15.86 -1.73 13.08
N TRP A 42 -14.90 -2.47 13.61
CA TRP A 42 -13.55 -2.55 13.03
C TRP A 42 -13.56 -3.22 11.64
N ALA A 43 -14.41 -4.22 11.43
CA ALA A 43 -14.55 -4.86 10.13
C ALA A 43 -15.01 -3.87 9.04
N HIS A 44 -15.97 -2.99 9.36
CA HIS A 44 -16.43 -1.95 8.43
C HIS A 44 -15.35 -0.90 8.14
N VAL A 45 -14.56 -0.51 9.14
CA VAL A 45 -13.44 0.43 8.95
C VAL A 45 -12.37 -0.18 8.02
N LEU A 46 -12.00 -1.44 8.24
CA LEU A 46 -11.05 -2.15 7.39
C LEU A 46 -11.59 -2.33 5.96
N LEU A 47 -12.88 -2.67 5.82
CA LEU A 47 -13.53 -2.81 4.52
C LEU A 47 -13.56 -1.47 3.78
N ALA A 48 -13.95 -0.39 4.44
CA ALA A 48 -13.96 0.95 3.87
C ALA A 48 -12.56 1.38 3.43
N LEU A 49 -11.54 1.14 4.26
CA LEU A 49 -10.15 1.46 3.93
C LEU A 49 -9.64 0.62 2.74
N PHE A 50 -10.02 -0.65 2.67
CA PHE A 50 -9.70 -1.51 1.53
C PHE A 50 -10.38 -1.03 0.23
N VAL A 51 -11.66 -0.65 0.29
CA VAL A 51 -12.39 -0.10 -0.86
C VAL A 51 -11.78 1.23 -1.32
N ILE A 52 -11.45 2.12 -0.38
CA ILE A 52 -10.80 3.41 -0.68
C ILE A 52 -9.42 3.18 -1.32
N TRP A 53 -8.62 2.25 -0.77
CA TRP A 53 -7.31 1.93 -1.32
C TRP A 53 -7.43 1.32 -2.74
N THR A 54 -8.34 0.38 -2.95
CA THR A 54 -8.53 -0.22 -4.29
C THR A 54 -9.05 0.81 -5.29
N MET A 55 -9.98 1.69 -4.90
CA MET A 55 -10.46 2.78 -5.74
C MET A 55 -9.34 3.76 -6.11
N LEU A 56 -8.52 4.17 -5.12
CA LEU A 56 -7.39 5.08 -5.34
C LEU A 56 -6.30 4.46 -6.24
N SER A 57 -6.07 3.15 -6.07
CA SER A 57 -5.16 2.39 -6.94
C SER A 57 -5.67 2.31 -8.38
N TRP A 58 -6.98 2.28 -8.60
CA TRP A 58 -7.56 2.18 -9.94
C TRP A 58 -7.56 3.52 -10.68
N MET A 59 -7.77 4.61 -9.94
CA MET A 59 -7.72 5.98 -10.47
C MET A 59 -6.28 6.41 -10.83
N SER A 60 -5.29 5.71 -10.29
CA SER A 60 -3.88 5.80 -10.69
C SER A 60 -3.63 5.02 -11.99
N GLY A 61 -4.31 5.40 -13.07
CA GLY A 61 -4.03 4.88 -14.40
C GLY A 61 -2.58 5.18 -14.82
N PRO A 62 -1.96 4.37 -15.70
CA PRO A 62 -0.62 4.64 -16.17
C PRO A 62 -0.58 5.96 -16.97
N THR A 63 -0.12 7.04 -16.34
CA THR A 63 -0.07 8.42 -16.88
C THR A 63 1.02 8.63 -17.93
N GLY A 64 1.45 7.59 -18.64
CA GLY A 64 2.58 7.69 -19.56
C GLY A 64 2.31 7.08 -20.93
N PRO A 65 3.08 7.48 -21.95
CA PRO A 65 2.97 6.96 -23.31
C PRO A 65 3.07 5.43 -23.33
N LYS A 66 2.29 4.77 -24.19
CA LYS A 66 2.34 3.32 -24.42
C LYS A 66 3.70 2.96 -25.05
N ALA A 67 4.67 2.70 -24.19
CA ALA A 67 6.03 2.30 -24.58
C ALA A 67 6.30 0.91 -24.03
N SER A 68 7.14 0.15 -24.74
CA SER A 68 7.53 -1.19 -24.31
C SER A 68 8.30 -1.09 -22.99
N PHE A 69 7.85 -1.82 -21.97
CA PHE A 69 8.56 -1.86 -20.69
C PHE A 69 9.71 -2.87 -20.77
N VAL A 70 10.91 -2.42 -20.43
CA VAL A 70 12.12 -3.26 -20.42
C VAL A 70 12.52 -3.52 -18.97
N GLY A 71 12.97 -4.74 -18.68
CA GLY A 71 13.43 -5.17 -17.35
C GLY A 71 12.41 -6.00 -16.54
N PHE A 72 11.16 -6.11 -17.01
CA PHE A 72 10.19 -7.07 -16.49
C PHE A 72 10.44 -8.45 -17.08
N ARG A 73 10.61 -9.45 -16.23
CA ARG A 73 10.75 -10.85 -16.66
C ARG A 73 9.40 -11.52 -16.86
N PHE A 74 8.38 -11.06 -16.14
CA PHE A 74 7.00 -11.54 -16.23
C PHE A 74 6.01 -10.37 -16.16
N PRO A 75 4.84 -10.46 -16.83
CA PRO A 75 3.84 -9.37 -16.86
C PRO A 75 3.20 -9.06 -15.49
N LEU A 76 3.29 -9.99 -14.53
CA LEU A 76 2.78 -9.85 -13.16
C LEU A 76 3.90 -9.58 -12.14
N GLU A 77 5.10 -9.22 -12.59
CA GLU A 77 6.20 -8.94 -11.67
C GLU A 77 5.95 -7.63 -10.90
N PRO A 78 6.01 -7.64 -9.56
CA PRO A 78 5.80 -6.44 -8.79
C PRO A 78 6.94 -5.43 -9.01
N LYS A 79 6.58 -4.14 -9.16
CA LYS A 79 7.52 -3.07 -9.52
C LYS A 79 8.73 -2.96 -8.59
N PHE A 80 8.58 -3.23 -7.29
CA PHE A 80 9.68 -3.16 -6.35
C PHE A 80 10.80 -4.18 -6.65
N LEU A 81 10.46 -5.37 -7.17
CA LEU A 81 11.45 -6.37 -7.55
C LEU A 81 12.26 -5.91 -8.77
N VAL A 82 11.59 -5.32 -9.75
CA VAL A 82 12.25 -4.73 -10.92
C VAL A 82 13.19 -3.60 -10.50
N ARG A 83 12.76 -2.73 -9.58
CA ARG A 83 13.59 -1.67 -8.99
C ARG A 83 14.84 -2.19 -8.30
N MET A 84 14.71 -3.20 -7.44
CA MET A 84 15.88 -3.81 -6.78
C MET A 84 16.84 -4.43 -7.80
N ARG A 85 16.31 -5.05 -8.87
CA ARG A 85 17.15 -5.62 -9.93
C ARG A 85 17.87 -4.52 -10.72
N PHE A 86 17.23 -3.37 -10.94
CA PHE A 86 17.87 -2.22 -11.58
C PHE A 86 19.09 -1.72 -10.79
N VAL A 87 19.05 -1.73 -9.45
CA VAL A 87 20.21 -1.32 -8.62
C VAL A 87 21.45 -2.18 -8.93
N ASN A 88 21.27 -3.49 -9.15
CA ASN A 88 22.38 -4.41 -9.37
C ASN A 88 22.71 -4.64 -10.85
N GLN A 89 21.74 -4.48 -11.76
CA GLN A 89 21.84 -4.86 -13.17
C GLN A 89 21.34 -3.78 -14.14
N GLY A 90 21.26 -2.53 -13.69
CA GLY A 90 20.68 -1.42 -14.46
C GLY A 90 21.35 -1.21 -15.81
N LEU A 91 22.69 -1.31 -15.87
CA LEU A 91 23.43 -1.21 -17.14
C LEU A 91 23.02 -2.30 -18.12
N LYS A 92 22.90 -3.55 -17.65
CA LYS A 92 22.49 -4.69 -18.49
C LYS A 92 21.07 -4.51 -19.01
N MET A 93 20.14 -4.08 -18.15
CA MET A 93 18.76 -3.77 -18.55
C MET A 93 18.69 -2.65 -19.58
N MET A 94 19.55 -1.64 -19.45
CA MET A 94 19.60 -0.51 -20.37
C MET A 94 20.15 -0.93 -21.73
N THR A 95 21.23 -1.71 -21.76
CA THR A 95 21.78 -2.30 -23.00
C THR A 95 20.76 -3.21 -23.68
N GLU A 96 20.08 -4.08 -22.92
CA GLU A 96 19.01 -4.93 -23.44
C GLU A 96 17.84 -4.12 -24.03
N GLY A 97 17.49 -3.01 -23.39
CA GLY A 97 16.48 -2.08 -23.91
C GLY A 97 16.91 -1.39 -25.20
N TYR A 98 18.15 -0.93 -25.26
CA TYR A 98 18.72 -0.38 -26.50
C TYR A 98 18.79 -1.43 -27.62
N ASP A 99 19.10 -2.69 -27.30
CA ASP A 99 19.19 -3.74 -28.31
C ASP A 99 17.82 -4.18 -28.84
N THR A 100 16.83 -4.28 -27.95
CA THR A 100 15.48 -4.74 -28.29
C THR A 100 14.62 -3.63 -28.91
N CYS A 101 14.82 -2.38 -28.48
CA CYS A 101 14.02 -1.23 -28.86
C CYS A 101 14.83 -0.18 -29.65
N LYS A 102 15.70 -0.61 -30.58
CA LYS A 102 16.51 0.30 -31.45
C LYS A 102 15.67 1.34 -32.19
N ASN A 103 14.48 0.93 -32.63
CA ASN A 103 13.57 1.74 -33.44
C ASN A 103 12.30 2.18 -32.69
N SER A 104 12.25 2.04 -31.36
CA SER A 104 11.06 2.38 -30.57
C SER A 104 11.45 3.03 -29.23
N MET A 105 10.48 3.69 -28.60
CA MET A 105 10.64 4.18 -27.23
C MET A 105 10.42 3.04 -26.24
N PHE A 106 11.18 3.03 -25.16
CA PHE A 106 11.04 2.04 -24.09
C PHE A 106 11.10 2.66 -22.71
N LYS A 107 10.43 2.05 -21.74
CA LYS A 107 10.43 2.49 -20.35
C LYS A 107 11.33 1.60 -19.51
N ILE A 108 12.11 2.23 -18.64
CA ILE A 108 12.92 1.57 -17.62
C ILE A 108 12.45 2.06 -16.26
N THR A 109 12.12 1.14 -15.37
CA THR A 109 11.83 1.45 -13.97
C THR A 109 13.15 1.44 -13.18
N THR A 110 13.57 2.62 -12.73
CA THR A 110 14.71 2.80 -11.82
C THR A 110 14.25 2.80 -10.37
N HIS A 111 15.19 2.77 -9.42
CA HIS A 111 14.89 2.79 -7.98
C HIS A 111 13.96 3.96 -7.60
N ASP A 112 14.24 5.16 -8.13
CA ASP A 112 13.53 6.37 -7.77
C ASP A 112 12.32 6.65 -8.68
N ALA A 113 12.47 6.44 -9.99
CA ALA A 113 11.46 6.85 -10.98
C ALA A 113 11.39 5.94 -12.23
N ASP A 114 10.30 6.07 -12.98
CA ASP A 114 10.16 5.44 -14.30
C ASP A 114 10.67 6.39 -15.38
N TRP A 115 11.71 5.98 -16.12
CA TRP A 115 12.32 6.76 -17.19
C TRP A 115 11.83 6.27 -18.55
N LEU A 116 11.46 7.21 -19.42
CA LEU A 116 11.17 6.92 -20.83
C LEU A 116 12.44 7.19 -21.65
N VAL A 117 13.03 6.14 -22.20
CA VAL A 117 14.20 6.23 -23.07
C VAL A 117 13.74 6.27 -24.52
N VAL A 118 14.16 7.32 -25.22
CA VAL A 118 13.85 7.56 -26.64
C VAL A 118 15.07 7.19 -27.47
N SER A 119 14.89 6.39 -28.52
CA SER A 119 16.00 6.01 -29.41
C SER A 119 16.42 7.16 -30.32
N GLN A 120 17.69 7.18 -30.75
CA GLN A 120 18.28 8.27 -31.54
C GLN A 120 17.53 8.57 -32.84
N ARG A 121 16.84 7.58 -33.42
CA ARG A 121 16.05 7.78 -34.65
C ARG A 121 14.95 8.81 -34.45
N TYR A 122 14.29 8.80 -33.28
CA TYR A 122 13.25 9.77 -32.95
C TYR A 122 13.82 11.14 -32.58
N LEU A 123 15.14 11.25 -32.33
CA LEU A 123 15.78 12.52 -32.00
C LEU A 123 15.76 13.48 -33.20
N GLY A 124 15.94 12.96 -34.42
CA GLY A 124 15.85 13.74 -35.66
C GLY A 124 14.43 14.25 -35.90
N ASP A 125 13.43 13.39 -35.68
CA ASP A 125 12.01 13.77 -35.77
C ASP A 125 11.65 14.80 -34.69
N LEU A 126 12.16 14.64 -33.46
CA LEU A 126 11.93 15.59 -32.36
C LEU A 126 12.56 16.96 -32.63
N GLN A 127 13.75 17.01 -33.24
CA GLN A 127 14.41 18.26 -33.60
C GLN A 127 13.70 19.01 -34.73
N SER A 128 12.95 18.28 -35.58
CA SER A 128 12.12 18.89 -36.62
C SER A 128 10.79 19.45 -36.11
N LEU A 129 10.42 19.17 -34.85
CA LEU A 129 9.21 19.71 -34.24
C LEU A 129 9.45 21.17 -33.82
N PRO A 130 8.50 22.09 -34.13
CA PRO A 130 8.61 23.48 -33.72
C PRO A 130 8.65 23.59 -32.20
N ALA A 131 9.56 24.43 -31.70
CA ALA A 131 9.87 24.63 -30.28
C ALA A 131 8.63 24.93 -29.40
N GLU A 132 7.55 25.44 -30.01
CA GLU A 132 6.27 25.71 -29.37
C GLU A 132 5.60 24.47 -28.76
N ARG A 133 5.85 23.27 -29.32
CA ARG A 133 5.31 21.98 -28.80
C ARG A 133 6.24 21.30 -27.78
N LEU A 134 7.50 21.72 -27.71
CA LEU A 134 8.51 21.18 -26.79
C LEU A 134 8.60 21.95 -25.46
N SER A 135 7.96 23.12 -25.37
CA SER A 135 8.08 24.05 -24.23
C SER A 135 7.18 23.75 -23.02
N HIS A 136 6.52 22.59 -22.94
CA HIS A 136 5.57 22.33 -21.86
C HIS A 136 6.18 21.70 -20.59
N THR A 137 7.50 21.59 -20.50
CA THR A 137 8.18 21.15 -19.28
C THR A 137 9.31 22.12 -18.97
N ASP A 138 9.08 22.94 -17.94
CA ASP A 138 10.02 23.89 -17.36
C ASP A 138 11.45 23.35 -17.35
N ALA A 139 12.32 24.04 -18.06
CA ALA A 139 13.75 23.99 -17.85
C ALA A 139 14.07 24.60 -16.47
N LEU A 140 13.77 23.85 -15.40
CA LEU A 140 14.22 24.09 -14.03
C LEU A 140 15.68 23.62 -13.81
N VAL A 141 16.49 23.71 -14.87
CA VAL A 141 17.95 23.72 -14.77
C VAL A 141 18.37 25.11 -15.21
N THR A 142 18.07 26.10 -14.38
CA THR A 142 18.87 27.32 -14.33
C THR A 142 20.28 26.91 -13.89
N VAL A 143 21.08 26.56 -14.90
CA VAL A 143 22.52 26.52 -14.86
C VAL A 143 23.02 27.75 -14.11
N GLY A 144 23.91 27.50 -13.16
CA GLY A 144 24.51 28.49 -12.28
C GLY A 144 24.90 29.75 -13.03
N LYS A 145 24.41 30.87 -12.51
CA LYS A 145 24.84 32.20 -12.87
C LYS A 145 26.20 32.43 -12.22
N ASP A 146 27.18 32.58 -13.10
CA ASP A 146 28.52 33.15 -12.97
C ASP A 146 28.71 34.12 -11.79
#